data_AF-A0A1V6SCS1-F1
#
_entry.id   AF-A0A1V6SCS1-F1
#
_cell.length_a   1.000
_cell.length_b   1.000
_cell.length_c   1.000
_cell.angle_alpha   90.00
_cell.angle_beta   90.00
_cell.angle_gamma   90.00
#
_symmetry.space_group_name_H-M   'P 1'
#
loop_
_entity.id
_entity.type
_entity.pdbx_description
1 polymer ?
#
loop_
_entity_poly.entity_id
_entity_poly.type
_entity_poly.pdbx_seq_one_letter_code
_entity_poly.pdbx_strand_id
1 'polypeptide(L)'
;MAVIGIRSFLCILGIASLGTTAAIEKVDTVQEWQLSQYCNEYYTISNGDTCWDIIARNQNRFTMSQLLCWNNDINPWCSNLIPGRQVCVGVQRPGPVC
;
A
#
# COMPACT_ATOMS: atom_id res chain seq x y z
N MET A 1 -19.62 -24.37 -17.71
CA MET A 1 -19.26 -24.71 -19.10
C MET A 1 -17.97 -23.98 -19.42
N ALA A 2 -16.99 -24.68 -20.00
CA ALA A 2 -15.69 -24.21 -20.47
C ALA A 2 -14.67 -23.71 -19.41
N VAL A 3 -13.84 -24.63 -18.90
CA VAL A 3 -12.43 -24.33 -18.62
C VAL A 3 -11.61 -25.28 -19.49
N ILE A 4 -11.17 -24.76 -20.62
CA ILE A 4 -10.30 -25.46 -21.56
C ILE A 4 -8.86 -25.30 -21.07
N GLY A 5 -8.27 -26.44 -20.71
CA GLY A 5 -6.90 -26.82 -21.07
C GLY A 5 -5.74 -26.06 -20.43
N ILE A 6 -5.13 -26.65 -19.40
CA ILE A 6 -3.67 -26.75 -19.32
C ILE A 6 -3.32 -28.20 -18.97
N ARG A 7 -2.37 -28.72 -19.72
CA ARG A 7 -2.27 -30.11 -20.15
C ARG A 7 -1.64 -30.99 -19.07
N SER A 8 -2.26 -32.15 -18.87
CA SER A 8 -1.67 -33.33 -18.26
C SER A 8 -0.26 -33.60 -18.79
N PHE A 9 0.73 -33.63 -17.90
CA PHE A 9 1.92 -34.46 -18.01
C PHE A 9 2.51 -34.62 -16.61
N LEU A 10 2.15 -35.72 -15.93
CA LEU A 10 3.08 -36.75 -15.47
C LEU A 10 2.34 -37.74 -14.55
N CYS A 11 2.17 -38.93 -15.10
CA CYS A 11 1.86 -40.16 -14.38
C CYS A 11 3.06 -40.50 -13.50
N ILE A 12 2.91 -40.52 -12.18
CA ILE A 12 3.65 -41.45 -11.32
C ILE A 12 2.78 -41.80 -10.11
N LEU A 13 2.61 -43.11 -9.95
CA LEU A 13 1.89 -43.78 -8.87
C LEU A 13 2.63 -43.54 -7.56
N GLY A 14 1.94 -43.08 -6.51
CA GLY A 14 2.53 -42.99 -5.17
C GLY A 14 1.79 -42.04 -4.25
N ILE A 15 0.83 -42.59 -3.52
CA ILE A 15 0.25 -42.09 -2.25
C ILE A 15 0.98 -40.90 -1.60
N ALA A 16 0.30 -39.77 -1.43
CA ALA A 16 0.54 -38.88 -0.29
C ALA A 16 -0.61 -37.89 -0.10
N SER A 17 -1.23 -37.97 1.08
CA SER A 17 -2.07 -36.98 1.75
C SER A 17 -3.19 -36.32 0.95
N LEU A 18 -4.43 -36.69 1.32
CA LEU A 18 -5.58 -35.78 1.28
C LEU A 18 -5.30 -34.62 2.26
N GLY A 19 -4.37 -33.76 1.93
CA GLY A 19 -4.33 -32.42 2.49
C GLY A 19 -5.53 -31.70 1.89
N THR A 20 -6.59 -31.55 2.66
CA THR A 20 -7.62 -30.54 2.37
C THR A 20 -6.89 -29.20 2.32
N THR A 21 -6.50 -28.74 1.13
CA THR A 21 -6.19 -27.34 0.94
C THR A 21 -7.52 -26.62 1.09
N ALA A 22 -7.84 -26.20 2.31
CA ALA A 22 -8.63 -24.99 2.45
C ALA A 22 -7.90 -23.96 1.60
N ALA A 23 -8.55 -23.47 0.54
CA ALA A 23 -8.09 -22.26 -0.09
C ALA A 23 -8.05 -21.23 1.04
N ILE A 24 -6.85 -20.91 1.53
CA ILE A 24 -6.66 -19.69 2.28
C ILE A 24 -6.88 -18.60 1.23
N GLU A 25 -8.13 -18.18 1.13
CA GLU A 25 -8.50 -16.93 0.51
C GLU A 25 -7.69 -15.88 1.25
N LYS A 26 -6.67 -15.38 0.55
CA LYS A 26 -5.76 -14.29 0.91
C LYS A 26 -6.23 -13.60 2.19
N VAL A 27 -5.74 -14.07 3.34
CA VAL A 27 -5.82 -13.27 4.56
C VAL A 27 -5.00 -12.05 4.20
N ASP A 28 -5.68 -10.95 3.89
CA ASP A 28 -5.07 -9.66 3.60
C ASP A 28 -4.49 -9.17 4.93
N THR A 29 -3.36 -9.77 5.30
CA THR A 29 -2.42 -9.21 6.25
C THR A 29 -2.12 -7.84 5.67
N VAL A 30 -2.71 -6.80 6.25
CA VAL A 30 -2.63 -5.40 5.79
C VAL A 30 -1.21 -5.15 5.32
N GLN A 31 -1.04 -5.21 4.00
CA GLN A 31 0.30 -5.25 3.46
C GLN A 31 0.69 -3.81 3.17
N GLU A 32 1.82 -3.42 3.75
CA GLU A 32 2.50 -2.13 3.69
C GLU A 32 2.36 -1.36 2.34
N TRP A 33 2.16 -2.07 1.22
CA TRP A 33 1.98 -1.51 -0.13
C TRP A 33 0.58 -0.97 -0.46
N GLN A 34 -0.48 -1.32 0.29
CA GLN A 34 -1.85 -0.92 -0.03
C GLN A 34 -2.15 0.55 0.26
N LEU A 35 -1.39 1.22 1.14
CA LEU A 35 -1.58 2.64 1.45
C LEU A 35 -1.42 3.54 0.22
N SER A 36 -0.50 3.18 -0.68
CA SER A 36 -0.32 3.88 -1.96
C SER A 36 -1.51 3.73 -2.91
N GLN A 37 -2.29 2.65 -2.82
CA GLN A 37 -3.41 2.38 -3.74
C GLN A 37 -4.61 3.30 -3.50
N TYR A 38 -4.75 3.83 -2.28
CA TYR A 38 -5.80 4.79 -1.96
C TYR A 38 -5.40 6.22 -2.32
N CYS A 39 -4.11 6.47 -2.60
CA CYS A 39 -3.63 7.80 -2.87
C CYS A 39 -4.16 8.33 -4.20
N ASN A 40 -4.81 9.49 -4.17
CA ASN A 40 -5.34 10.16 -5.36
C ASN A 40 -4.86 11.60 -5.50
N GLU A 41 -4.10 12.11 -4.51
CA GLU A 41 -3.49 13.43 -4.55
C GLU A 41 -2.03 13.36 -4.07
N TYR A 42 -1.13 14.01 -4.81
CA TYR A 42 0.31 13.97 -4.56
C TYR A 42 0.90 15.38 -4.42
N TYR A 43 1.88 15.49 -3.53
CA TYR A 43 2.71 16.69 -3.38
C TYR A 43 4.17 16.34 -3.67
N THR A 44 4.86 17.18 -4.43
CA THR A 44 6.31 17.01 -4.68
C THR A 44 7.09 17.80 -3.65
N ILE A 45 7.91 17.10 -2.86
CA ILE A 45 8.72 17.71 -1.79
C ILE A 45 9.65 18.77 -2.41
N SER A 46 9.55 20.01 -1.93
CA SER A 46 10.48 21.08 -2.28
C SER A 46 11.72 21.04 -1.39
N ASN A 47 12.82 21.65 -1.86
CA ASN A 47 14.01 21.76 -1.03
C ASN A 47 13.72 22.57 0.24
N GLY A 48 14.07 22.01 1.41
CA GLY A 48 13.85 22.64 2.71
C GLY A 48 12.44 22.46 3.29
N ASP A 49 11.53 21.76 2.61
CA ASP A 49 10.21 21.47 3.17
C ASP A 49 10.31 20.61 4.44
N THR A 50 9.49 20.95 5.43
CA THR A 50 9.13 20.07 6.54
C THR A 50 7.75 19.45 6.29
N CYS A 51 7.39 18.41 7.05
CA CYS A 51 6.02 17.89 7.01
C CYS A 51 4.96 18.95 7.34
N TRP A 52 5.28 19.90 8.23
CA TRP A 52 4.38 21.02 8.54
C TRP A 52 4.18 21.94 7.33
N ASP A 53 5.23 22.20 6.56
CA ASP A 53 5.11 22.98 5.33
C ASP A 53 4.27 22.25 4.29
N ILE A 54 4.44 20.93 4.15
CA ILE A 54 3.62 20.09 3.27
C ILE A 54 2.14 20.20 3.66
N ILE A 55 1.82 20.05 4.95
CA ILE A 55 0.44 20.18 5.45
C ILE A 55 -0.12 21.58 5.19
N ALA A 56 0.65 22.62 5.51
CA ALA A 56 0.25 24.01 5.36
C ALA A 56 0.01 24.39 3.89
N ARG A 57 0.89 23.98 2.97
CA ARG A 57 0.76 24.20 1.53
C ARG A 57 -0.45 23.46 0.94
N ASN A 58 -0.86 22.35 1.55
CA ASN A 58 -2.08 21.63 1.21
C ASN A 58 -3.29 22.08 2.05
N GLN A 59 -3.31 23.35 2.46
CA GLN A 59 -4.44 24.01 3.10
C GLN A 59 -4.90 23.36 4.41
N ASN A 60 -4.02 22.64 5.10
CA ASN A 60 -4.33 21.90 6.33
C ASN A 60 -5.49 20.89 6.17
N ARG A 61 -5.68 20.32 4.97
CA ARG A 61 -6.75 19.34 4.68
C ARG A 61 -6.57 17.99 5.38
N PHE A 62 -5.38 17.74 5.93
CA PHE A 62 -5.02 16.52 6.65
C PHE A 62 -4.06 16.83 7.81
N THR A 63 -3.91 15.86 8.70
CA THR A 63 -3.09 15.93 9.91
C THR A 63 -1.71 15.30 9.71
N MET A 64 -0.78 15.55 10.64
CA MET A 64 0.51 14.83 10.68
C MET A 64 0.32 13.32 10.73
N SER A 65 -0.61 12.83 11.55
CA SER A 65 -0.90 11.39 11.65
C SER A 65 -1.32 10.79 10.31
N GLN A 66 -2.19 11.49 9.58
CA GLN A 66 -2.62 11.07 8.24
C GLN A 66 -1.47 11.12 7.23
N LEU A 67 -0.64 12.16 7.25
CA LEU A 67 0.53 12.27 6.36
C LEU A 67 1.49 11.10 6.55
N LEU A 68 1.80 10.76 7.81
CA LEU A 68 2.68 9.64 8.14
C LEU A 68 2.05 8.30 7.80
N CYS A 69 0.75 8.15 8.07
CA CYS A 69 0.02 6.94 7.70
C CYS A 69 0.07 6.72 6.18
N TRP A 70 -0.25 7.73 5.37
CA TRP A 70 -0.26 7.59 3.91
C TRP A 70 1.13 7.43 3.30
N ASN A 71 2.19 7.66 4.07
CA ASN A 71 3.58 7.61 3.63
C ASN A 71 4.46 6.96 4.71
N ASN A 72 4.30 5.64 4.92
CA ASN A 72 4.99 4.89 6.00
C ASN A 72 6.52 4.97 5.98
N ASP A 73 7.11 5.37 4.87
CA ASP A 73 8.54 5.56 4.75
C ASP A 73 9.03 6.92 5.29
N ILE A 74 8.12 7.88 5.54
CA ILE A 74 8.45 9.12 6.24
C ILE A 74 8.50 8.83 7.73
N ASN A 75 9.61 9.17 8.37
CA ASN A 75 9.75 8.96 9.80
C ASN A 75 8.93 9.99 10.60
N PRO A 76 8.54 9.68 11.85
CA PRO A 76 7.78 10.59 12.72
C PRO A 76 8.43 11.97 12.99
N TRP A 77 9.75 12.08 12.79
CA TRP A 77 10.50 13.32 12.97
C TRP A 77 10.59 14.14 11.68
N CYS A 78 10.05 13.65 10.57
CA CYS A 78 10.09 14.27 9.25
C CYS A 78 11.50 14.65 8.79
N SER A 79 12.51 13.91 9.25
CA SER A 79 13.92 14.22 9.00
C SER A 79 14.49 13.55 7.75
N ASN A 80 13.73 12.65 7.12
CA ASN A 80 14.14 11.88 5.95
C ASN A 80 13.40 12.28 4.66
N LEU A 81 12.90 13.52 4.58
CA LEU A 81 12.27 14.04 3.38
C LEU A 81 13.30 14.19 2.25
N ILE A 82 12.94 13.72 1.06
CA ILE A 82 13.81 13.75 -0.13
C ILE A 82 13.22 14.75 -1.13
N PRO A 83 13.88 15.89 -1.40
CA PRO A 83 13.42 16.84 -2.41
C PRO A 83 13.22 16.19 -3.78
N GLY A 84 12.14 16.58 -4.48
CA GLY A 84 11.74 16.01 -5.78
C GLY A 84 10.95 14.72 -5.69
N ARG A 85 10.88 14.07 -4.52
CA ARG A 85 10.03 12.90 -4.31
C ARG A 85 8.56 13.31 -4.14
N GLN A 86 7.66 12.50 -4.69
CA GLN A 86 6.22 12.65 -4.48
C GLN A 86 5.78 11.91 -3.21
N VAL A 87 4.94 12.57 -2.43
CA VAL A 87 4.28 12.02 -1.24
C VAL A 87 2.77 12.13 -1.39
N CYS A 88 2.05 11.19 -0.79
CA CYS A 88 0.61 11.19 -0.76
C CYS A 88 0.08 12.27 0.20
N VAL A 89 -0.83 13.10 -0.29
CA VAL A 89 -1.47 14.18 0.49
C VAL A 89 -2.99 14.12 0.45
N GLY A 90 -3.54 13.11 -0.20
CA GLY A 90 -4.97 12.84 -0.22
C GLY A 90 -5.25 11.42 -0.68
N VAL A 91 -6.25 10.81 -0.05
CA VAL A 91 -6.73 9.47 -0.36
C VAL A 91 -8.19 9.49 -0.79
N GLN A 92 -8.54 8.64 -1.76
CA GLN A 92 -9.93 8.42 -2.15
C GLN A 92 -10.66 7.66 -1.03
N ARG A 93 -11.93 8.02 -0.77
CA ARG A 93 -12.76 7.30 0.20
C ARG A 93 -13.41 6.05 -0.42
N PRO A 94 -13.54 4.96 0.35
CA PRO A 94 -13.01 4.77 1.71
C PRO A 94 -11.48 4.60 1.68
N GLY A 95 -10.80 5.36 2.53
CA GLY A 95 -9.35 5.31 2.68
C GLY A 95 -8.93 4.35 3.80
N PRO A 96 -7.62 4.14 3.99
CA PRO A 96 -7.09 3.30 5.05
C PRO A 96 -7.42 3.87 6.43
N VAL A 97 -7.63 2.98 7.40
CA VAL A 97 -7.82 3.36 8.81
C VAL A 97 -6.45 3.50 9.45
N CYS A 98 -6.15 4.72 9.86
CA CYS A 98 -5.07 5.13 10.73
C CYS A 98 -5.72 5.54 12.08
#